data_AF-A0A5K0X807-F1
#
_entry.id   AF-A0A5K0X807-F1
#
_cell.length_a   1.000
_cell.length_b   1.000
_cell.length_c   1.000
_cell.angle_alpha   90.00
_cell.angle_beta   90.00
_cell.angle_gamma   90.00
#
_symmetry.space_group_name_H-M   'P 1'
#
loop_
_entity.id
_entity.type
_entity.pdbx_description
1 polymer ?
#
loop_
_entity_poly.entity_id
_entity_poly.type
_entity_poly.pdbx_seq_one_letter_code
_entity_poly.pdbx_strand_id
1 'polypeptide(L)'
;MASFLSSASSSFSATTNFQRLDLNSLRALIILVDDFMSQLLMHPEQRKSLKLRCASKLNIRKKQEFFEFADHSVISNLYWGIEKIEAALKITKFCESRIICLQKAEEMLQIPALLDEHGKTGAASNQYIVACAYFYLSLVWKLRSEELQMTSHFLQAMLVSPRDIRKEFAPSLWKQIFVYQSPVGENMCDLQGSPNLESLDEYCENAIDETARQQARRYKDWLMYYQVVFYGEGASWQLFTCSEEVHEYR
;
A
#
# COMPACT_ATOMS: atom_id res chain seq x y z
N MET A 1 -51.16 17.11 -40.67
CA MET A 1 -50.62 17.57 -39.37
C MET A 1 -49.95 16.37 -38.72
N ALA A 2 -48.64 16.29 -38.83
CA ALA A 2 -47.83 15.17 -38.33
C ALA A 2 -47.34 15.50 -36.93
N SER A 3 -47.69 14.67 -35.94
CA SER A 3 -47.22 14.75 -34.56
C SER A 3 -46.02 13.82 -34.40
N PHE A 4 -44.83 14.41 -34.29
CA PHE A 4 -43.59 13.70 -33.95
C PHE A 4 -43.58 13.36 -32.45
N LEU A 5 -43.45 12.07 -32.15
CA LEU A 5 -43.04 11.58 -30.84
C LEU A 5 -41.53 11.85 -30.68
N SER A 6 -41.18 12.82 -29.85
CA SER A 6 -39.78 13.08 -29.48
C SER A 6 -39.41 12.17 -28.32
N SER A 7 -38.76 11.05 -28.63
CA SER A 7 -38.08 10.21 -27.65
C SER A 7 -36.85 10.94 -27.13
N ALA A 8 -36.91 11.45 -25.90
CA ALA A 8 -35.72 11.90 -25.19
C ALA A 8 -34.89 10.67 -24.81
N SER A 9 -33.90 10.34 -25.64
CA SER A 9 -32.83 9.42 -25.29
C SER A 9 -32.02 10.06 -24.17
N SER A 10 -32.28 9.66 -22.92
CA SER A 10 -31.41 9.93 -21.79
C SER A 10 -30.08 9.20 -22.03
N SER A 11 -29.13 9.91 -22.60
CA SER A 11 -27.74 9.50 -22.67
C SER A 11 -27.27 9.19 -21.24
N PHE A 12 -26.99 7.92 -21.01
CA PHE A 12 -26.30 7.43 -19.83
C PHE A 12 -24.92 8.09 -19.82
N SER A 13 -24.79 9.18 -19.08
CA SER A 13 -23.50 9.82 -18.79
C SER A 13 -22.73 8.88 -17.87
N ALA A 14 -22.17 7.81 -18.45
CA ALA A 14 -21.08 7.08 -17.85
C ALA A 14 -19.94 8.08 -17.71
N THR A 15 -19.78 8.61 -16.50
CA THR A 15 -18.76 9.58 -16.14
C THR A 15 -17.41 9.02 -16.52
N THR A 16 -16.88 9.52 -17.63
CA THR A 16 -15.57 9.22 -18.19
C THR A 16 -14.51 9.69 -17.20
N ASN A 17 -14.05 8.79 -16.33
CA ASN A 17 -12.80 8.92 -15.60
C ASN A 17 -11.92 7.67 -15.82
N PHE A 18 -11.96 7.06 -17.00
CA PHE A 18 -10.82 6.28 -17.48
C PHE A 18 -9.70 7.26 -17.84
N GLN A 19 -9.07 7.82 -16.82
CA GLN A 19 -7.85 8.60 -16.95
C GLN A 19 -6.83 7.64 -17.56
N ARG A 20 -6.56 7.83 -18.85
CA ARG A 20 -5.81 6.95 -19.78
C ARG A 20 -4.76 6.13 -19.04
N LEU A 21 -4.83 4.81 -19.20
CA LEU A 21 -3.90 3.90 -18.58
C LEU A 21 -2.47 4.22 -19.04
N ASP A 22 -1.56 4.45 -18.09
CA ASP A 22 -0.16 4.81 -18.35
C ASP A 22 0.77 3.73 -17.80
N LEU A 23 1.29 2.95 -18.73
CA LEU A 23 2.27 1.88 -18.48
C LEU A 23 3.56 2.38 -17.85
N ASN A 24 4.03 3.54 -18.28
CA ASN A 24 5.32 4.06 -17.82
C ASN A 24 5.20 4.51 -16.37
N SER A 25 4.09 5.18 -16.02
CA SER A 25 3.79 5.53 -14.62
C SER A 25 3.62 4.29 -13.74
N LEU A 26 2.93 3.25 -14.23
CA LEU A 26 2.78 2.00 -13.47
C LEU A 26 4.12 1.29 -13.25
N ARG A 27 4.95 1.17 -14.28
CA ARG A 27 6.29 0.58 -14.18
C ARG A 27 7.18 1.36 -13.22
N ALA A 28 7.17 2.69 -13.32
CA ALA A 28 7.91 3.55 -12.42
C ALA A 28 7.45 3.36 -10.97
N LEU A 29 6.14 3.26 -10.73
CA LEU A 29 5.61 2.96 -9.40
C LEU A 29 6.12 1.61 -8.86
N ILE A 30 6.08 0.55 -9.68
CA ILE A 30 6.57 -0.78 -9.27
C ILE A 30 8.04 -0.69 -8.86
N ILE A 31 8.89 -0.06 -9.66
CA ILE A 31 10.31 0.15 -9.38
C ILE A 31 10.52 0.95 -8.08
N LEU A 32 9.77 2.04 -7.89
CA LEU A 32 9.88 2.87 -6.69
C LEU A 32 9.49 2.11 -5.41
N VAL A 33 8.39 1.34 -5.47
CA VAL A 33 7.98 0.48 -4.36
C VAL A 33 9.02 -0.60 -4.11
N ASP A 34 9.53 -1.23 -5.16
CA ASP A 34 10.53 -2.29 -5.07
C ASP A 34 11.85 -1.82 -4.43
N ASP A 35 12.35 -0.66 -4.85
CA ASP A 35 13.55 -0.03 -4.29
C ASP A 35 13.33 0.33 -2.82
N PHE A 36 12.19 0.96 -2.49
CA PHE A 36 11.86 1.27 -1.09
C PHE A 36 11.80 0.02 -0.21
N MET A 37 11.15 -1.05 -0.67
CA MET A 37 11.06 -2.32 0.07
C MET A 37 12.44 -2.96 0.21
N SER A 38 13.26 -2.94 -0.84
CA SER A 38 14.64 -3.43 -0.80
C SER A 38 15.46 -2.71 0.25
N GLN A 39 15.42 -1.37 0.27
CA GLN A 39 16.10 -0.55 1.29
C GLN A 39 15.64 -0.92 2.70
N LEU A 40 14.33 -1.03 2.92
CA LEU A 40 13.79 -1.43 4.22
C LEU A 40 14.26 -2.83 4.65
N LEU A 41 14.33 -3.79 3.72
CA LEU A 41 14.83 -5.14 4.00
C LEU A 41 16.35 -5.19 4.27
N MET A 42 17.13 -4.27 3.69
CA MET A 42 18.57 -4.17 3.96
C MET A 42 18.89 -3.56 5.33
N HIS A 43 18.03 -2.67 5.85
CA HIS A 43 18.31 -1.91 7.07
C HIS A 43 17.55 -2.43 8.30
N PRO A 44 18.17 -3.28 9.16
CA PRO A 44 17.50 -3.86 10.32
C PRO A 44 17.01 -2.82 11.33
N GLU A 45 17.72 -1.69 11.48
CA GLU A 45 17.29 -0.62 12.39
C GLU A 45 15.99 0.06 11.94
N GLN A 46 15.80 0.22 10.62
CA GLN A 46 14.55 0.77 10.07
C GLN A 46 13.38 -0.18 10.33
N ARG A 47 13.56 -1.49 10.10
CA ARG A 47 12.53 -2.50 10.39
C ARG A 47 12.20 -2.59 11.87
N LYS A 48 13.22 -2.58 12.73
CA LYS A 48 13.05 -2.58 14.18
C LYS A 48 12.28 -1.35 14.64
N SER A 49 12.64 -0.16 14.14
CA SER A 49 11.92 1.08 14.42
C SER A 49 10.45 1.02 13.96
N LEU A 50 10.18 0.52 12.76
CA LEU A 50 8.83 0.34 12.25
C LEU A 50 8.00 -0.61 13.11
N LYS A 51 8.55 -1.79 13.42
CA LYS A 51 7.92 -2.79 14.29
C LYS A 51 7.63 -2.24 15.68
N LEU A 52 8.53 -1.44 16.24
CA LEU A 52 8.32 -0.78 17.54
C LEU A 52 7.16 0.21 17.50
N ARG A 53 7.06 1.03 16.44
CA ARG A 53 5.93 1.96 16.24
C ARG A 53 4.60 1.21 16.11
N CYS A 54 4.58 0.12 15.35
CA CYS A 54 3.43 -0.77 15.23
C CYS A 54 3.04 -1.32 16.61
N ALA A 55 3.99 -1.88 17.35
CA ALA A 55 3.74 -2.43 18.68
C ALA A 55 3.25 -1.39 19.70
N SER A 56 3.71 -0.14 19.63
CA SER A 56 3.22 0.93 20.50
C SER A 56 1.79 1.34 20.19
N LYS A 57 1.42 1.46 18.91
CA LYS A 57 0.05 1.82 18.50
C LYS A 57 -0.95 0.71 18.76
N LEU A 58 -0.52 -0.54 18.63
CA LEU A 58 -1.32 -1.73 18.93
C LEU A 58 -1.39 -2.04 20.44
N ASN A 59 -0.73 -1.23 21.27
CA ASN A 59 -0.66 -1.39 22.72
C ASN A 59 -0.16 -2.78 23.17
N ILE A 60 0.60 -3.49 22.32
CA ILE A 60 1.11 -4.86 22.55
C ILE A 60 1.97 -4.94 23.84
N ARG A 61 2.49 -3.79 24.30
CA ARG A 61 3.35 -3.68 25.50
C ARG A 61 2.60 -3.44 26.81
N LYS A 62 1.36 -2.94 26.80
CA LYS A 62 0.60 -2.72 28.02
C LYS A 62 -0.16 -4.00 28.35
N LYS A 63 0.34 -4.72 29.37
CA LYS A 63 -0.28 -5.93 29.93
C LYS A 63 -1.77 -5.69 30.24
N GLN A 64 -2.62 -6.54 29.67
CA GLN A 64 -3.94 -6.96 30.18
C GLN A 64 -4.90 -5.82 30.56
N GLU A 65 -5.45 -5.15 29.55
CA GLU A 65 -6.86 -4.77 29.60
C GLU A 65 -7.67 -5.92 28.97
N PHE A 66 -8.91 -6.13 29.41
CA PHE A 66 -9.78 -7.21 28.93
C PHE A 66 -10.08 -7.02 27.43
N PHE A 67 -9.23 -7.52 26.54
CA PHE A 67 -9.61 -7.63 25.13
C PHE A 67 -10.59 -8.80 24.98
N GLU A 68 -11.55 -8.62 24.07
CA GLU A 68 -12.29 -9.75 23.55
C GLU A 68 -11.31 -10.74 22.88
N PHE A 69 -11.61 -12.04 22.96
CA PHE A 69 -10.72 -13.08 22.43
C PHE A 69 -10.38 -12.87 20.95
N ALA A 70 -11.34 -12.32 20.19
CA ALA A 70 -11.15 -11.96 18.78
C ALA A 70 -10.07 -10.89 18.58
N ASP A 71 -10.09 -9.82 19.38
CA ASP A 71 -9.10 -8.75 19.33
C ASP A 71 -7.69 -9.26 19.63
N HIS A 72 -7.56 -10.11 20.66
CA HIS A 72 -6.29 -10.77 20.98
C HIS A 72 -5.77 -11.62 19.83
N SER A 73 -6.66 -12.33 19.13
CA SER A 73 -6.31 -13.15 17.97
C SER A 73 -5.77 -12.31 16.82
N VAL A 74 -6.45 -11.22 16.47
CA VAL A 74 -6.05 -10.32 15.37
C VAL A 74 -4.68 -9.70 15.66
N ILE A 75 -4.49 -9.13 16.85
CA ILE A 75 -3.23 -8.48 17.25
C ILE A 75 -2.09 -9.51 17.31
N SER A 76 -2.36 -10.70 17.85
CA SER A 76 -1.36 -11.78 17.93
C SER A 76 -0.93 -12.26 16.55
N ASN A 77 -1.87 -12.43 15.62
CA ASN A 77 -1.57 -12.82 14.25
C ASN A 77 -0.72 -11.77 13.52
N LEU A 78 -1.04 -10.48 13.68
CA LEU A 78 -0.20 -9.41 13.15
C LEU A 78 1.22 -9.46 13.73
N TYR A 79 1.35 -9.60 15.06
CA TYR A 79 2.64 -9.69 15.73
C TYR A 79 3.47 -10.88 15.25
N TRP A 80 2.90 -12.09 15.28
CA TRP A 80 3.60 -13.31 14.88
C TRP A 80 3.91 -13.34 13.39
N GLY A 81 3.05 -12.78 12.54
CA GLY A 81 3.32 -12.61 11.11
C GLY A 81 4.58 -11.79 10.86
N ILE A 82 4.74 -10.66 11.56
CA ILE A 82 5.94 -9.82 11.50
C ILE A 82 7.18 -10.58 12.02
N GLU A 83 7.05 -11.32 13.13
CA GLU A 83 8.16 -12.16 13.65
C GLU A 83 8.58 -13.24 12.66
N LYS A 84 7.65 -13.83 11.90
CA LYS A 84 7.96 -14.82 10.86
C LYS A 84 8.73 -14.23 9.68
N ILE A 85 8.46 -12.98 9.29
CA ILE A 85 9.26 -12.26 8.29
C ILE A 85 10.70 -12.08 8.80
N GLU A 86 10.87 -11.60 10.04
CA GLU A 86 12.20 -11.44 10.64
C GLU A 86 12.95 -12.77 10.80
N ALA A 87 12.23 -13.86 11.10
CA ALA A 87 12.81 -15.19 11.11
C ALA A 87 13.25 -15.64 9.72
N ALA A 88 12.45 -15.39 8.68
CA ALA A 88 12.80 -15.69 7.28
C ALA A 88 14.05 -14.92 6.82
N LEU A 89 14.18 -13.65 7.22
CA LEU A 89 15.34 -12.80 6.89
C LEU A 89 16.66 -13.29 7.52
N LYS A 90 16.61 -13.96 8.67
CA LYS A 90 17.80 -14.56 9.30
C LYS A 90 18.29 -15.81 8.57
N ILE A 91 17.47 -16.41 7.71
CA ILE A 91 17.83 -17.60 6.94
C ILE A 91 18.52 -17.12 5.65
N THR A 92 19.85 -17.20 5.63
CA THR A 92 20.69 -16.68 4.54
C THR A 92 20.51 -17.43 3.21
N LYS A 93 20.19 -18.73 3.28
CA LYS A 93 19.94 -19.56 2.08
C LYS A 93 18.46 -19.53 1.71
N PHE A 94 18.17 -19.39 0.42
CA PHE A 94 16.82 -19.65 -0.07
C PHE A 94 16.56 -21.17 -0.04
N CYS A 95 15.85 -21.63 0.99
CA CYS A 95 15.55 -23.04 1.21
C CYS A 95 14.12 -23.22 1.73
N GLU A 96 13.70 -24.48 1.81
CA GLU A 96 12.35 -24.87 2.26
C GLU A 96 11.94 -24.18 3.58
N SER A 97 12.83 -24.13 4.57
CA SER A 97 12.55 -23.46 5.85
C SER A 97 12.23 -21.97 5.70
N ARG A 98 12.90 -21.26 4.77
CA ARG A 98 12.61 -19.85 4.49
C ARG A 98 11.24 -19.72 3.82
N ILE A 99 10.92 -20.60 2.87
CA ILE A 99 9.62 -20.63 2.19
C ILE A 99 8.49 -20.87 3.20
N ILE A 100 8.63 -21.85 4.09
CA ILE A 100 7.65 -22.15 5.16
C ILE A 100 7.47 -20.95 6.10
N CYS A 101 8.55 -20.25 6.46
CA CYS A 101 8.44 -19.04 7.29
C CYS A 101 7.64 -17.94 6.57
N LEU A 102 7.89 -17.72 5.27
CA LEU A 102 7.15 -16.73 4.48
C LEU A 102 5.69 -17.13 4.29
N GLN A 103 5.39 -18.41 4.10
CA GLN A 103 4.02 -18.93 4.03
C GLN A 103 3.27 -18.70 5.35
N LYS A 104 3.87 -19.05 6.48
CA LYS A 104 3.26 -18.79 7.80
C LYS A 104 3.09 -17.31 8.08
N ALA A 105 4.04 -16.48 7.64
CA ALA A 105 3.90 -15.03 7.75
C ALA A 105 2.68 -14.52 6.97
N GLU A 106 2.51 -14.97 5.73
CA GLU A 106 1.36 -14.63 4.90
C GLU A 106 0.04 -15.05 5.55
N GLU A 107 -0.09 -16.33 5.93
CA GLU A 107 -1.31 -16.88 6.57
C GLU A 107 -1.69 -16.09 7.82
N MET A 108 -0.71 -15.74 8.65
CA MET A 108 -0.92 -14.92 9.85
C MET A 108 -1.32 -13.48 9.51
N LEU A 109 -0.69 -12.86 8.51
CA LEU A 109 -0.98 -11.47 8.14
C LEU A 109 -2.29 -11.31 7.37
N GLN A 110 -2.81 -12.36 6.75
CA GLN A 110 -4.12 -12.33 6.11
C GLN A 110 -5.27 -12.11 7.11
N ILE A 111 -5.16 -12.66 8.33
CA ILE A 111 -6.18 -12.50 9.38
C ILE A 111 -6.45 -11.02 9.71
N PRO A 112 -5.46 -10.20 10.11
CA PRO A 112 -5.66 -8.76 10.34
C PRO A 112 -5.92 -7.97 9.05
N ALA A 113 -5.54 -8.47 7.88
CA ALA A 113 -5.83 -7.79 6.60
C ALA A 113 -7.31 -7.92 6.16
N LEU A 114 -8.03 -8.91 6.69
CA LEU A 114 -9.46 -9.15 6.43
C LEU A 114 -10.38 -8.55 7.51
N LEU A 115 -9.80 -7.86 8.50
CA LEU A 115 -10.56 -7.16 9.52
C LEU A 115 -11.40 -6.04 8.87
N ASP A 116 -12.63 -5.83 9.36
CA ASP A 116 -13.44 -4.68 8.94
C ASP A 116 -12.67 -3.39 9.23
N GLU A 117 -12.41 -2.60 8.20
CA GLU A 117 -11.63 -1.36 8.29
C GLU A 117 -12.30 -0.34 9.22
N HIS A 118 -13.63 -0.44 9.38
CA HIS A 118 -14.38 0.40 10.29
C HIS A 118 -14.32 -0.12 11.73
N GLY A 119 -14.08 0.78 12.68
CA GLY A 119 -14.06 0.46 14.10
C GLY A 119 -12.65 0.33 14.70
N LYS A 120 -12.57 -0.41 15.81
CA LYS A 120 -11.37 -0.56 16.64
C LYS A 120 -11.26 -1.99 17.14
N THR A 121 -10.02 -2.44 17.29
CA THR A 121 -9.64 -3.69 17.94
C THR A 121 -8.73 -3.31 19.10
N GLY A 122 -9.25 -3.49 20.31
CA GLY A 122 -8.76 -2.84 21.52
C GLY A 122 -8.61 -1.32 21.37
N ALA A 123 -7.38 -0.82 21.54
CA ALA A 123 -7.07 0.62 21.49
C ALA A 123 -6.71 1.14 20.08
N ALA A 124 -6.47 0.26 19.11
CA ALA A 124 -6.03 0.63 17.77
C ALA A 124 -7.21 0.73 16.80
N SER A 125 -7.14 1.65 15.84
CA SER A 125 -8.09 1.67 14.73
C SER A 125 -7.86 0.47 13.81
N ASN A 126 -8.95 -0.08 13.29
CA ASN A 126 -8.85 -1.21 12.37
C ASN A 126 -8.14 -0.81 11.07
N GLN A 127 -8.36 0.41 10.57
CA GLN A 127 -7.59 0.97 9.45
C GLN A 127 -6.08 0.88 9.66
N TYR A 128 -5.58 1.17 10.87
CA TYR A 128 -4.15 1.03 11.16
C TYR A 128 -3.69 -0.42 11.12
N ILE A 129 -4.45 -1.33 11.74
CA ILE A 129 -4.15 -2.77 11.79
C ILE A 129 -4.11 -3.36 10.38
N VAL A 130 -5.15 -3.09 9.59
CA VAL A 130 -5.31 -3.57 8.22
C VAL A 130 -4.22 -2.99 7.32
N ALA A 131 -3.94 -1.68 7.40
CA ALA A 131 -2.85 -1.06 6.63
C ALA A 131 -1.47 -1.64 7.01
N CYS A 132 -1.24 -1.87 8.30
CA CYS A 132 -0.02 -2.52 8.78
C CYS A 132 0.13 -3.94 8.21
N ALA A 133 -0.96 -4.73 8.24
CA ALA A 133 -0.99 -6.08 7.69
C ALA A 133 -0.66 -6.09 6.19
N TYR A 134 -1.30 -5.23 5.39
CA TYR A 134 -1.01 -5.11 3.96
C TYR A 134 0.40 -4.61 3.67
N PHE A 135 0.93 -3.69 4.49
CA PHE A 135 2.32 -3.24 4.37
C PHE A 135 3.30 -4.40 4.60
N TYR A 136 3.12 -5.22 5.65
CA TYR A 136 3.98 -6.36 5.87
C TYR A 136 3.77 -7.50 4.86
N LEU A 137 2.56 -7.68 4.33
CA LEU A 137 2.32 -8.57 3.18
C LEU A 137 3.16 -8.15 1.98
N SER A 138 3.28 -6.84 1.70
CA SER A 138 4.15 -6.37 0.61
C SER A 138 5.61 -6.82 0.80
N LEU A 139 6.13 -6.85 2.04
CA LEU A 139 7.46 -7.37 2.35
C LEU A 139 7.56 -8.89 2.14
N VAL A 140 6.51 -9.66 2.47
CA VAL A 140 6.47 -11.10 2.18
C VAL A 140 6.62 -11.35 0.68
N TRP A 141 5.85 -10.63 -0.14
CA TRP A 141 5.88 -10.78 -1.60
C TRP A 141 7.17 -10.26 -2.21
N LYS A 142 7.77 -9.19 -1.68
CA LYS A 142 9.12 -8.78 -2.04
C LYS A 142 10.15 -9.89 -1.78
N LEU A 143 10.06 -10.57 -0.63
CA LEU A 143 10.96 -11.68 -0.29
C LEU A 143 10.73 -12.95 -1.14
N ARG A 144 9.61 -13.02 -1.86
CA ARG A 144 9.30 -14.05 -2.87
C ARG A 144 9.65 -13.63 -4.30
N SER A 145 10.14 -12.40 -4.50
CA SER A 145 10.43 -11.82 -5.83
C SER A 145 9.18 -11.65 -6.71
N GLU A 146 8.05 -11.32 -6.09
CA GLU A 146 6.75 -11.14 -6.76
C GLU A 146 6.35 -9.67 -6.72
N GLU A 147 6.93 -8.88 -7.63
CA GLU A 147 6.86 -7.41 -7.61
C GLU A 147 5.42 -6.89 -7.74
N LEU A 148 4.61 -7.48 -8.63
CA LEU A 148 3.22 -7.05 -8.83
C LEU A 148 2.37 -7.23 -7.57
N GLN A 149 2.55 -8.34 -6.86
CA GLN A 149 1.80 -8.60 -5.63
C GLN A 149 2.32 -7.76 -4.48
N MET A 150 3.63 -7.55 -4.39
CA MET A 150 4.20 -6.57 -3.48
C MET A 150 3.57 -5.19 -3.69
N THR A 151 3.58 -4.66 -4.92
CA THR A 151 3.01 -3.35 -5.22
C THR A 151 1.50 -3.31 -4.95
N SER A 152 0.76 -4.36 -5.30
CA SER A 152 -0.68 -4.45 -5.04
C SER A 152 -1.00 -4.38 -3.54
N HIS A 153 -0.27 -5.10 -2.69
CA HIS A 153 -0.44 -5.04 -1.24
C HIS A 153 -0.02 -3.70 -0.65
N PHE A 154 1.07 -3.09 -1.14
CA PHE A 154 1.46 -1.74 -0.74
C PHE A 154 0.36 -0.71 -1.06
N LEU A 155 -0.20 -0.76 -2.27
CA LEU A 155 -1.30 0.11 -2.67
C LEU A 155 -2.55 -0.14 -1.82
N GLN A 156 -2.86 -1.40 -1.47
CA GLN A 156 -3.96 -1.69 -0.55
C GLN A 156 -3.74 -1.07 0.83
N ALA A 157 -2.52 -1.12 1.38
CA ALA A 157 -2.21 -0.47 2.65
C ALA A 157 -2.45 1.05 2.59
N MET A 158 -2.12 1.67 1.46
CA MET A 158 -2.34 3.10 1.21
C MET A 158 -3.81 3.46 1.02
N LEU A 159 -4.61 2.57 0.41
CA LEU A 159 -6.05 2.76 0.29
C LEU A 159 -6.74 2.79 1.65
N VAL A 160 -6.34 1.87 2.51
CA VAL A 160 -6.92 1.69 3.85
C VAL A 160 -6.55 2.87 4.76
N SER A 161 -5.25 3.17 4.87
CA SER A 161 -4.78 4.27 5.72
C SER A 161 -3.67 5.09 5.05
N PRO A 162 -4.02 6.04 4.15
CA PRO A 162 -3.05 6.88 3.47
C PRO A 162 -2.22 7.72 4.45
N ARG A 163 -2.85 8.21 5.53
CA ARG A 163 -2.19 9.01 6.57
C ARG A 163 -1.05 8.26 7.24
N ASP A 164 -1.31 7.02 7.64
CA ASP A 164 -0.30 6.21 8.31
C ASP A 164 0.82 5.82 7.34
N ILE A 165 0.50 5.51 6.08
CA ILE A 165 1.54 5.26 5.07
C ILE A 165 2.44 6.48 4.88
N ARG A 166 1.84 7.66 4.74
CA ARG A 166 2.54 8.93 4.52
C ARG A 166 3.37 9.39 5.71
N LYS A 167 2.91 9.16 6.94
CA LYS A 167 3.58 9.67 8.14
C LYS A 167 4.47 8.65 8.83
N GLU A 168 4.17 7.35 8.70
CA GLU A 168 4.81 6.33 9.50
C GLU A 168 5.49 5.22 8.68
N PHE A 169 4.76 4.57 7.77
CA PHE A 169 5.29 3.38 7.10
C PHE A 169 6.29 3.74 6.00
N ALA A 170 5.95 4.68 5.12
CA ALA A 170 6.73 4.98 3.92
C ALA A 170 6.76 6.49 3.56
N PRO A 171 7.19 7.39 4.48
CA PRO A 171 7.19 8.83 4.24
C PRO A 171 8.09 9.27 3.08
N SER A 172 9.21 8.58 2.86
CA SER A 172 10.14 8.86 1.76
C SER A 172 9.53 8.50 0.40
N LEU A 173 8.92 7.32 0.31
CA LEU A 173 8.25 6.84 -0.90
C LEU A 173 7.03 7.70 -1.26
N TRP A 174 6.25 8.10 -0.26
CA TRP A 174 5.13 9.03 -0.45
C TRP A 174 5.56 10.32 -1.17
N LYS A 175 6.67 10.92 -0.72
CA LYS A 175 7.19 12.17 -1.32
C LYS A 175 7.56 11.97 -2.78
N GLN A 176 8.11 10.81 -3.13
CA GLN A 176 8.53 10.52 -4.50
C GLN A 176 7.34 10.31 -5.45
N ILE A 177 6.29 9.61 -5.00
CA ILE A 177 5.15 9.28 -5.86
C ILE A 177 4.14 10.43 -5.94
N PHE A 178 3.81 11.09 -4.82
CA PHE A 178 2.57 11.87 -4.72
C PHE A 178 2.78 13.38 -4.57
N VAL A 179 3.85 13.82 -3.89
CA VAL A 179 4.11 15.25 -3.68
C VAL A 179 4.45 15.96 -4.99
N TYR A 180 5.15 15.29 -5.91
CA TYR A 180 5.50 15.86 -7.21
C TYR A 180 4.36 15.83 -8.24
N GLN A 181 3.25 15.15 -7.95
CA GLN A 181 2.14 14.95 -8.90
C GLN A 181 0.88 15.77 -8.53
N SER A 182 0.87 16.45 -7.38
CA SER A 182 -0.29 17.22 -6.92
C SER A 182 -0.06 18.74 -7.02
N PRO A 183 -0.85 19.48 -7.81
CA PRO A 183 -0.78 20.95 -7.89
C PRO A 183 -1.25 21.65 -6.60
N VAL A 184 -1.68 20.90 -5.59
CA VAL A 184 -2.15 21.44 -4.29
C VAL A 184 -0.98 21.94 -3.42
N GLY A 185 0.27 21.61 -3.76
CA GLY A 185 1.45 21.98 -2.98
C GLY A 185 1.89 23.45 -3.06
N GLU A 186 1.52 24.18 -4.12
CA GLU A 186 2.04 25.53 -4.35
C GLU A 186 1.10 26.66 -3.87
N ASN A 187 -0.21 26.43 -3.81
CA ASN A 187 -1.19 27.53 -3.68
C ASN A 187 -1.90 27.64 -2.31
N MET A 188 -1.58 26.80 -1.31
CA MET A 188 -2.29 26.82 -0.01
C MET A 188 -1.52 27.51 1.13
N CYS A 189 -0.21 27.74 0.95
CA CYS A 189 0.66 28.25 2.02
C CYS A 189 0.49 29.76 2.31
N ASP A 190 -0.24 30.51 1.47
CA ASP A 190 -0.35 31.98 1.56
C ASP A 190 -1.51 32.48 2.44
N LEU A 191 -2.24 31.59 3.13
CA LEU A 191 -3.36 31.96 4.02
C LEU A 191 -3.03 31.84 5.52
N GLN A 192 -1.76 32.05 5.90
CA GLN A 192 -1.36 32.21 7.31
C GLN A 192 -1.86 33.56 7.86
N GLY A 193 -3.12 33.62 8.29
CA GLY A 193 -3.66 34.83 8.92
C GLY A 193 -5.05 34.74 9.53
N SER A 194 -5.62 33.54 9.76
CA SER A 194 -6.98 33.39 10.31
C SER A 194 -7.03 32.49 11.56
N PRO A 195 -7.89 32.77 12.57
CA PRO A 195 -7.79 32.16 13.91
C PRO A 195 -8.26 30.71 14.04
N ASN A 196 -8.70 30.06 12.95
CA ASN A 196 -9.25 28.69 12.96
C ASN A 196 -8.25 27.66 12.39
N LEU A 197 -7.02 27.68 12.90
CA LEU A 197 -5.86 26.94 12.37
C LEU A 197 -6.02 25.40 12.40
N GLU A 198 -6.64 24.83 13.44
CA GLU A 198 -6.77 23.37 13.59
C GLU A 198 -7.75 22.74 12.59
N SER A 199 -8.88 23.41 12.33
CA SER A 199 -9.90 22.92 11.39
C SER A 199 -9.42 22.96 9.92
N LEU A 200 -8.54 23.92 9.60
CA LEU A 200 -8.00 24.06 8.25
C LEU A 200 -6.91 23.01 7.98
N ASP A 201 -6.06 22.73 8.97
CA ASP A 201 -5.03 21.67 8.89
C ASP A 201 -5.66 20.29 8.70
N GLU A 202 -6.71 19.96 9.46
CA GLU A 202 -7.43 18.70 9.32
C GLU A 202 -8.12 18.55 7.95
N TYR A 203 -8.71 19.63 7.43
CA TYR A 203 -9.30 19.63 6.09
C TYR A 203 -8.25 19.39 5.00
N CYS A 204 -7.09 20.05 5.08
CA CYS A 204 -5.98 19.87 4.13
C CYS A 204 -5.46 18.43 4.15
N GLU A 205 -5.26 17.87 5.34
CA GLU A 205 -4.80 16.50 5.53
C GLU A 205 -5.80 15.48 4.96
N ASN A 206 -7.10 15.69 5.18
CA ASN A 206 -8.14 14.85 4.59
C ASN A 206 -8.18 14.93 3.06
N ALA A 207 -7.95 16.12 2.48
CA ALA A 207 -7.86 16.28 1.03
C ALA A 207 -6.64 15.57 0.42
N ILE A 208 -5.48 15.64 1.10
CA ILE A 208 -4.27 14.90 0.72
C ILE A 208 -4.53 13.40 0.78
N ASP A 209 -5.11 12.94 1.87
CA ASP A 209 -5.41 11.52 2.09
C ASP A 209 -6.42 10.99 1.07
N GLU A 210 -7.43 11.78 0.68
CA GLU A 210 -8.37 11.37 -0.36
C GLU A 210 -7.72 11.32 -1.75
N THR A 211 -6.84 12.29 -2.06
CA THR A 211 -6.05 12.26 -3.30
C THR A 211 -5.17 11.01 -3.36
N ALA A 212 -4.54 10.65 -2.23
CA ALA A 212 -3.75 9.42 -2.10
C ALA A 212 -4.60 8.18 -2.44
N ARG A 213 -5.82 8.09 -1.87
CA ARG A 213 -6.72 6.97 -2.14
C ARG A 213 -7.13 6.90 -3.61
N GLN A 214 -7.46 8.03 -4.22
CA GLN A 214 -7.84 8.07 -5.64
C GLN A 214 -6.71 7.57 -6.54
N GLN A 215 -5.49 8.02 -6.30
CA GLN A 215 -4.33 7.57 -7.06
C GLN A 215 -4.02 6.09 -6.80
N ALA A 216 -4.07 5.63 -5.56
CA ALA A 216 -3.85 4.22 -5.23
C ALA A 216 -4.91 3.30 -5.88
N ARG A 217 -6.18 3.74 -5.95
CA ARG A 217 -7.26 3.01 -6.66
C ARG A 217 -6.93 2.88 -8.13
N ARG A 218 -6.55 3.99 -8.77
CA ARG A 218 -6.16 4.03 -10.18
C ARG A 218 -5.02 3.06 -10.49
N TYR A 219 -3.94 3.10 -9.72
CA TYR A 219 -2.80 2.20 -9.92
C TYR A 219 -3.17 0.73 -9.67
N LYS A 220 -4.04 0.47 -8.70
CA LYS A 220 -4.52 -0.90 -8.42
C LYS A 220 -5.40 -1.44 -9.55
N ASP A 221 -6.29 -0.62 -10.10
CA ASP A 221 -7.10 -0.98 -11.27
C ASP A 221 -6.22 -1.29 -12.48
N TRP A 222 -5.15 -0.51 -12.67
CA TRP A 222 -4.17 -0.76 -13.71
C TRP A 222 -3.41 -2.07 -13.49
N LEU A 223 -2.90 -2.33 -12.29
CA LEU A 223 -2.25 -3.60 -11.96
C LEU A 223 -3.17 -4.79 -12.24
N MET A 224 -4.44 -4.70 -11.85
CA MET A 224 -5.42 -5.76 -12.09
C MET A 224 -5.67 -5.98 -13.58
N TYR A 225 -5.85 -4.91 -14.36
CA TYR A 225 -5.98 -5.01 -15.81
C TYR A 225 -4.77 -5.71 -16.43
N TYR A 226 -3.55 -5.34 -16.02
CA TYR A 226 -2.32 -5.97 -16.48
C TYR A 226 -2.22 -7.43 -16.10
N GLN A 227 -2.53 -7.78 -14.85
CA GLN A 227 -2.55 -9.17 -14.42
C GLN A 227 -3.49 -9.99 -15.29
N VAL A 228 -4.72 -9.53 -15.55
CA VAL A 228 -5.70 -10.29 -16.35
C VAL A 228 -5.29 -10.40 -17.82
N VAL A 229 -4.84 -9.32 -18.46
CA VAL A 229 -4.51 -9.30 -19.89
C VAL A 229 -3.28 -10.16 -20.20
N PHE A 230 -2.29 -10.15 -19.30
CA PHE A 230 -1.00 -10.80 -19.55
C PHE A 230 -0.81 -12.11 -18.78
N TYR A 231 -1.82 -12.60 -18.03
CA TYR A 231 -1.76 -13.92 -17.38
C TYR A 231 -1.73 -15.09 -18.39
N GLY A 232 -2.19 -14.87 -19.63
CA GLY A 232 -2.25 -15.90 -20.68
C GLY A 232 -1.00 -16.00 -21.55
N GLU A 233 -0.14 -14.98 -21.54
CA GLU A 233 1.13 -14.95 -22.26
C GLU A 233 2.22 -15.21 -21.23
N GLY A 234 2.73 -16.45 -21.15
CA GLY A 234 3.72 -16.89 -20.16
C GLY A 234 4.74 -15.78 -19.87
N ALA A 235 4.62 -15.21 -18.68
CA ALA A 235 5.12 -13.90 -18.31
C ALA A 235 6.67 -13.80 -18.35
N SER A 236 7.23 -13.68 -19.56
CA SER A 236 8.57 -13.16 -19.77
C SER A 236 8.52 -11.63 -19.67
N TRP A 237 8.37 -11.11 -18.45
CA TRP A 237 8.59 -9.69 -18.17
C TRP A 237 10.08 -9.32 -18.14
N GLN A 238 11.00 -10.20 -18.59
CA GLN A 238 12.41 -9.87 -18.81
C GLN A 238 12.61 -8.71 -19.81
N LEU A 239 11.60 -8.41 -20.63
CA LEU A 239 11.60 -7.25 -21.53
C LEU A 239 11.43 -5.90 -20.80
N PHE A 240 11.11 -5.90 -19.51
CA PHE A 240 11.02 -4.69 -18.68
C PHE A 240 12.20 -4.55 -17.70
N THR A 241 13.17 -5.45 -17.73
CA THR A 241 14.41 -5.33 -16.95
C THR A 241 15.67 -5.21 -17.81
N CYS A 242 15.58 -5.35 -19.13
CA CYS A 242 16.74 -5.27 -20.02
C CYS A 242 16.72 -4.04 -20.96
N SER A 243 17.44 -3.01 -20.52
CA SER A 243 18.15 -2.00 -21.32
C SER A 243 19.08 -1.35 -20.29
N GLU A 244 20.36 -1.69 -20.17
CA GLU A 244 21.40 -1.68 -21.21
C GLU A 244 22.40 -2.83 -20.97
N GLU A 245 22.42 -3.84 -21.84
CA GLU A 245 23.69 -4.49 -22.19
C GLU A 245 24.21 -3.79 -23.44
N VAL A 246 25.06 -2.79 -23.24
CA VAL A 246 25.96 -2.34 -24.31
C VAL A 246 27.00 -3.44 -24.47
N HIS A 247 26.74 -4.32 -25.45
CA HIS A 247 27.75 -5.20 -25.99
C HIS A 247 28.88 -4.37 -26.63
N GLU A 248 30.09 -4.69 -26.17
CA GLU A 248 31.26 -4.98 -27.01
C GLU A 248 32.12 -3.79 -27.49
N TYR A 249 33.36 -3.73 -26.98
CA TYR A 249 34.55 -3.77 -27.83
C TYR A 249 35.71 -4.45 -27.08
N ARG A 250 36.14 -5.58 -27.65
CA ARG A 250 37.46 -6.27 -27.61
C ARG A 250 38.38 -6.09 -26.40
#